data_AF-A0A8U0IIU9-F1
#
_entry.id   AF-A0A8U0IIU9-F1
#
_cell.length_a   1.000
_cell.length_b   1.000
_cell.length_c   1.000
_cell.angle_alpha   90.00
_cell.angle_beta   90.00
_cell.angle_gamma   90.00
#
_symmetry.space_group_name_H-M   'P 1'
#
loop_
_entity.id
_entity.type
_entity.pdbx_description
1 polymer ?
#
loop_
_entity_poly.entity_id
_entity_poly.type
_entity_poly.pdbx_seq_one_letter_code
_entity_poly.pdbx_strand_id
1 'polypeptide(L)' 'MFEDFRELRRLFDRLPDEFSADDVGRTGITGSRRHMLVRHFAEHPSFDCTITRRNPLTAEKTAESASERPAGESEVVSAD' A
#
# COMPACT_ATOMS: atom_id res chain seq x y z
N MET A 1 -16.48 5.21 5.00
CA MET A 1 -15.22 5.74 5.56
C MET A 1 -14.54 4.61 6.31
N PHE A 2 -13.25 4.69 6.62
CA PHE A 2 -12.67 3.73 7.58
C PHE A 2 -13.22 4.10 8.95
N GLU A 3 -13.64 3.10 9.71
CA GLU A 3 -14.16 3.34 11.06
C GLU A 3 -13.01 3.54 12.05
N ASP A 4 -11.78 3.14 11.68
CA ASP A 4 -10.58 3.23 12.51
C ASP A 4 -9.32 3.62 11.71
N PHE A 5 -8.51 4.52 12.26
CA PHE A 5 -7.20 4.91 11.74
C PHE A 5 -6.22 3.73 11.63
N ARG A 6 -6.33 2.74 12.52
CA ARG A 6 -5.53 1.50 12.50
C ARG A 6 -5.80 0.68 11.25
N GLU A 7 -7.02 0.66 10.73
CA GLU A 7 -7.33 -0.03 9.48
C GLU A 7 -6.66 0.66 8.28
N LEU A 8 -6.64 2.00 8.28
CA LEU A 8 -5.92 2.79 7.28
C LEU A 8 -4.42 2.52 7.32
N ARG A 9 -3.81 2.46 8.51
CA ARG A 9 -2.38 2.13 8.64
C ARG A 9 -2.08 0.71 8.14
N ARG A 10 -2.87 -0.29 8.56
CA ARG A 10 -2.72 -1.67 8.08
C ARG A 10 -2.95 -1.83 6.58
N LEU A 11 -3.76 -0.98 5.98
CA LEU A 11 -3.91 -0.93 4.53
C LEU A 11 -2.64 -0.38 3.89
N PHE A 12 -2.17 0.78 4.33
CA PHE A 12 -0.95 1.40 3.83
C PHE A 12 0.26 0.47 3.95
N ASP A 13 0.44 -0.20 5.08
CA ASP A 13 1.54 -1.14 5.31
C ASP A 13 1.53 -2.32 4.33
N ARG A 14 0.36 -2.71 3.81
CA ARG A 14 0.21 -3.81 2.83
C ARG A 14 0.40 -3.39 1.38
N LEU A 15 0.37 -2.09 1.09
CA LEU A 15 0.60 -1.58 -0.26
C LEU A 15 2.07 -1.76 -0.66
N PRO A 16 2.38 -1.94 -1.95
CA PRO A 16 3.75 -1.88 -2.45
C PRO A 16 4.39 -0.50 -2.19
N ASP A 17 5.70 -0.41 -2.37
CA ASP A 17 6.45 0.84 -2.19
C ASP A 17 5.97 1.93 -3.15
N GLU A 18 5.82 1.61 -4.43
CA GLU A 18 5.08 2.42 -5.40
C GLU A 18 3.68 1.83 -5.57
N PHE A 19 2.64 2.64 -5.29
CA PHE A 19 1.26 2.18 -5.34
C PHE A 19 0.32 3.20 -6.00
N SER A 20 -0.74 2.67 -6.58
CA SER A 20 -1.75 3.42 -7.32
C SER A 20 -3.16 3.11 -6.83
N ALA A 21 -4.14 3.74 -7.47
CA ALA A 21 -5.56 3.46 -7.32
C ALA A 21 -5.93 1.98 -7.58
N ASP A 22 -5.16 1.28 -8.42
CA ASP A 22 -5.41 -0.13 -8.72
C ASP A 22 -4.93 -1.05 -7.60
N ASP A 23 -3.80 -0.74 -6.97
CA ASP A 23 -3.26 -1.50 -5.84
C ASP A 23 -4.17 -1.40 -4.61
N VAL A 24 -4.69 -0.19 -4.36
CA VAL A 24 -5.77 0.03 -3.36
C VAL A 24 -7.03 -0.75 -3.75
N GLY A 25 -7.32 -0.86 -5.05
CA GLY A 25 -8.44 -1.66 -5.57
C GLY A 25 -8.37 -3.13 -5.19
N ARG A 26 -7.16 -3.71 -5.18
CA ARG A 26 -6.91 -5.12 -4.84
C ARG A 26 -7.23 -5.47 -3.39
N THR A 27 -7.38 -4.46 -2.52
CA THR A 27 -7.78 -4.67 -1.12
C THR A 27 -9.30 -4.62 -0.91
N GLY A 28 -10.08 -4.64 -2.00
CA GLY A 28 -11.55 -4.62 -1.97
C GLY A 28 -12.16 -3.21 -1.97
N ILE A 29 -11.35 -2.16 -2.16
CA ILE A 29 -11.83 -0.78 -2.17
C ILE A 29 -12.15 -0.35 -3.59
N THR A 30 -13.39 0.04 -3.84
CA THR A 30 -13.88 0.25 -5.21
C THR A 30 -14.20 1.72 -5.52
N GLY A 31 -14.38 2.01 -6.82
CA GLY A 31 -14.85 3.30 -7.32
C GLY A 31 -13.91 4.47 -7.02
N SER A 32 -14.48 5.66 -6.83
CA SER A 32 -13.71 6.89 -6.55
C SER A 32 -12.90 6.83 -5.26
N ARG A 33 -13.30 5.96 -4.31
CA ARG A 33 -12.68 5.86 -2.98
C ARG A 33 -11.21 5.47 -3.07
N ARG A 34 -10.84 4.58 -3.98
CA ARG A 34 -9.45 4.14 -4.15
C ARG A 34 -8.51 5.30 -4.52
N HIS A 35 -8.97 6.21 -5.38
CA HIS A 35 -8.23 7.41 -5.77
C HIS A 35 -8.10 8.41 -4.63
N MET A 36 -9.18 8.61 -3.87
CA MET A 36 -9.16 9.49 -2.70
C MET A 36 -8.15 9.01 -1.65
N LEU A 37 -7.97 7.69 -1.50
CA LEU A 37 -7.02 7.14 -0.54
C LEU A 37 -5.57 7.35 -0.94
N VAL A 38 -5.22 7.19 -2.22
CA VAL A 38 -3.85 7.49 -2.70
C VAL A 38 -3.48 8.92 -2.35
N ARG A 39 -4.39 9.87 -2.61
CA ARG A 39 -4.19 11.27 -2.25
C ARG A 39 -4.12 11.48 -0.73
N HIS A 40 -5.04 10.87 0.02
CA HIS A 40 -5.09 11.01 1.48
C HIS A 40 -3.78 10.56 2.13
N PHE A 41 -3.20 9.44 1.69
CA PHE A 41 -1.93 8.98 2.23
C PHE A 41 -0.80 10.00 1.99
N ALA A 42 -0.70 10.56 0.79
CA ALA A 42 0.35 11.53 0.48
C ALA A 42 0.13 12.91 1.11
N GLU A 43 -1.09 13.26 1.50
CA GLU A 43 -1.42 14.53 2.16
C GLU A 43 -1.31 14.46 3.69
N HIS A 44 -1.37 13.26 4.27
CA HIS A 44 -1.47 13.08 5.72
C HIS A 44 -0.11 12.73 6.35
N PRO A 45 0.39 13.51 7.33
CA PRO A 45 1.77 13.40 7.84
C PRO A 45 2.09 12.09 8.54
N SER A 46 1.08 11.32 8.94
CA SER A 46 1.27 9.98 9.53
C SER A 46 1.47 8.86 8.51
N PHE A 47 1.57 9.16 7.22
CA PHE A 47 1.92 8.18 6.19
C PHE A 47 3.13 8.68 5.41
N ASP A 48 4.21 7.93 5.49
CA ASP A 48 5.50 8.29 4.89
C ASP A 48 5.46 7.96 3.40
N CYS A 49 4.77 8.79 2.61
CA CYS A 49 4.72 8.67 1.15
C CYS A 49 4.50 10.03 0.47
N THR A 50 4.79 10.09 -0.82
CA THR A 50 4.59 11.29 -1.64
C THR A 50 4.01 10.95 -3.01
N ILE A 51 3.32 11.89 -3.64
CA ILE A 51 2.83 11.72 -5.02
C ILE A 51 3.99 11.89 -5.98
N THR A 52 4.34 10.82 -6.70
CA THR A 52 5.39 10.84 -7.73
C THR A 52 4.82 11.07 -9.13
N ARG A 53 3.58 10.65 -9.38
CA ARG A 53 2.88 10.87 -10.66
C ARG A 53 1.42 11.25 -10.44
N ARG A 54 0.92 12.17 -11.27
CA ARG A 54 -0.47 12.66 -11.20
C ARG A 54 -1.43 11.99 -12.20
N ASN A 55 -0.91 11.37 -13.26
CA ASN A 55 -1.71 10.64 -14.24
C ASN A 55 -0.89 9.47 -14.83
N PRO A 56 -1.14 8.21 -14.42
CA PRO A 56 -2.07 7.82 -13.36
C PRO A 56 -1.63 8.31 -11.97
N LEU A 57 -2.58 8.53 -11.06
CA LEU A 57 -2.30 8.98 -9.70
C LEU A 57 -1.53 7.88 -8.94
N THR A 58 -0.27 8.17 -8.61
CA THR A 58 0.68 7.22 -8.05
C THR A 58 1.43 7.86 -6.90
N ALA A 59 1.61 7.12 -5.81
CA ALA A 59 2.39 7.52 -4.66
C ALA A 59 3.52 6.52 -4.40
N GLU A 60 4.60 7.00 -3.82
CA GLU A 60 5.76 6.21 -3.42
C GLU A 60 6.02 6.40 -1.92
N LYS A 61 6.25 5.30 -1.20
CA LYS A 61 6.63 5.31 0.21
C LYS A 61 8.03 5.92 0.36
N THR A 62 8.19 6.87 1.27
CA THR A 62 9.41 7.66 1.46
C THR A 62 10.27 7.18 2.63
N ALA A 63 9.77 6.25 3.45
CA ALA A 63 10.56 5.63 4.49
C ALA A 63 11.41 4.49 3.90
N GLU A 64 12.67 4.35 4.30
CA GLU A 64 13.54 3.18 4.03
C GLU A 64 12.95 1.83 4.53
N SER A 65 11.73 1.83 5.05
CA SER A 65 11.08 0.74 5.76
C SER A 65 10.09 -0.01 4.86
N ALA A 66 10.58 -0.75 3.86
CA ALA A 66 9.92 -1.96 3.33
C ALA A 66 10.72 -2.68 2.22
N SER A 67 12.03 -2.47 2.07
CA SER A 67 12.81 -3.43 1.29
C SER A 67 12.93 -4.75 2.06
N GLU A 68 12.53 -5.81 1.36
CA GLU A 68 12.83 -7.22 1.60
C GLU A 68 11.93 -7.99 2.60
N ARG A 69 10.81 -8.49 2.08
CA ARG A 69 10.57 -9.94 2.22
C ARG A 69 10.59 -10.58 0.83
N PRO A 70 11.60 -11.40 0.49
CA PRO A 70 11.46 -12.29 -0.66
C PRO A 70 10.35 -13.28 -0.31
N ALA A 71 9.27 -13.26 -1.09
CA ALA A 71 8.32 -14.37 -1.13
C ALA A 71 8.95 -15.48 -1.98
N GLY A 72 9.92 -16.18 -1.40
CA GLY A 72 10.52 -17.44 -1.85
C GLY A 72 11.11 -18.07 -0.60
N GLU A 73 10.91 -19.34 -0.27
CA GLU A 73 10.73 -20.51 -1.12
C GLU A 73 10.02 -21.60 -0.31
N SER A 74 9.17 -22.39 -0.98
CA SER A 74 8.67 -23.64 -0.42
C SER A 74 9.84 -24.59 -0.20
N GLU A 75 10.19 -24.90 1.05
CA GLU A 75 10.99 -26.08 1.35
C GLU A 75 10.09 -27.17 1.93
N VAL A 76 9.83 -28.16 1.08
CA VAL A 76 9.24 -29.45 1.44
C VAL A 76 10.25 -30.21 2.31
N VAL A 77 9.97 -30.38 3.59
CA VAL A 77 10.77 -31.29 4.41
C VAL A 77 10.28 -32.71 4.13
N SER A 78 11.13 -33.44 3.40
CA SER A 78 11.00 -34.84 3.04
C SER A 78 10.90 -35.72 4.28
N ALA A 79 10.07 -36.76 4.20
CA ALA A 79 9.96 -37.82 5.19
C ALA A 79 11.17 -38.77 5.11
N ASP A 80 11.65 -39.22 6.29
CA ASP A 80 12.32 -40.50 6.50
C ASP A 80 11.76 -41.13 7.79
#